data_AF-A0A183GPR4-F1
#
_entry.id   AF-A0A183GPR4-F1
#
_cell.length_a   1.000
_cell.length_b   1.000
_cell.length_c   1.000
_cell.angle_alpha   90.00
_cell.angle_beta   90.00
_cell.angle_gamma   90.00
#
_symmetry.space_group_name_H-M   'P 1'
#
loop_
_entity.id
_entity.type
_entity.pdbx_description
1 polymer ?
#
loop_
_entity_poly.entity_id
_entity_poly.type
_entity_poly.pdbx_seq_one_letter_code
_entity_poly.pdbx_strand_id
1 'polypeptide(L)'
;MDRSLDEYKAEILQAVAETHERVREYNEKVRKQMKRRGAVIGSAADKGHLQFACKEDCFAKATLADIAGVSFPGAYGRQPFGNVWSAWRTASIFIRTDVTVAEKIRLNREKVVALDVVALKSILRVAYELCTDWTEFICTHATIEKHPTIENNCIRDFYKIAFEDLKEELKQQCRAARQRKLGPVGFAAPETAHLMEKDGPRGGLITKVSTTFSQLKDILEDWSTLGTWIIVYPIECRGEKAVIEGVVKLAKKHVEEGGVVVTAWTPVTSQNAVKWSAMIRLWTAMDAVLSRYGGPDHVITTASNVLVDGRVFLEIGTPEASAQFYKPFTGVAAAKQLYECIRLKAPQVKLPALQERSMRPSTTERGGVSERDAGRSYRVPLKRRAQ
;
A
#
# COMPACT_ATOMS: atom_id res chain seq x y z
N MET A 1 14.96 -57.08 -20.27
CA MET A 1 14.28 -55.79 -20.42
C MET A 1 14.67 -54.95 -19.22
N ASP A 2 15.88 -54.38 -19.26
CA ASP A 2 16.38 -53.52 -18.18
C ASP A 2 15.81 -52.12 -18.41
N ARG A 3 14.87 -51.72 -17.54
CA ARG A 3 14.57 -50.29 -17.38
C ARG A 3 15.85 -49.63 -16.89
N SER A 4 16.28 -48.58 -17.59
CA SER A 4 17.49 -47.86 -17.23
C SER A 4 17.34 -47.30 -15.82
N LEU A 5 18.39 -47.42 -15.00
CA LEU A 5 18.44 -46.82 -13.66
C LEU A 5 18.09 -45.32 -13.68
N ASP A 6 18.34 -44.66 -14.81
CA ASP A 6 18.04 -43.25 -15.02
C ASP A 6 16.55 -42.97 -15.23
N GLU A 7 15.79 -43.89 -15.82
CA GLU A 7 14.32 -43.79 -15.93
C GLU A 7 13.68 -43.88 -14.54
N TYR A 8 14.16 -44.80 -13.69
CA TYR A 8 13.66 -44.94 -12.33
C TYR A 8 13.97 -43.72 -11.45
N LYS A 9 15.15 -43.11 -11.62
CA LYS A 9 15.50 -41.85 -10.94
C LYS A 9 14.60 -40.70 -11.39
N ALA A 10 14.31 -40.60 -12.69
CA ALA A 10 13.43 -39.56 -13.22
C ALA A 10 12.00 -39.69 -12.67
N GLU A 11 11.45 -40.90 -12.63
CA GLU A 11 10.13 -41.18 -12.06
C GLU A 11 10.05 -40.80 -10.56
N ILE A 12 11.08 -41.13 -9.78
CA ILE A 12 11.13 -40.76 -8.35
C ILE A 12 11.20 -39.25 -8.17
N LEU A 13 12.06 -38.56 -8.92
CA LEU A 13 12.20 -37.11 -8.81
C LEU A 13 10.91 -36.38 -9.19
N GLN A 14 10.20 -36.87 -10.21
CA GLN A 14 8.90 -36.35 -10.60
C GLN A 14 7.85 -36.55 -9.51
N ALA A 15 7.77 -37.74 -8.92
CA ALA A 15 6.84 -38.03 -7.83
C ALA A 15 7.10 -37.18 -6.57
N VAL A 16 8.37 -36.90 -6.25
CA VAL A 16 8.76 -36.01 -5.15
C VAL A 16 8.37 -34.56 -5.45
N ALA A 17 8.59 -34.08 -6.67
CA ALA A 17 8.19 -32.73 -7.09
C ALA A 17 6.67 -32.53 -6.99
N GLU A 18 5.88 -33.49 -7.51
CA GLU A 18 4.41 -33.46 -7.43
C GLU A 18 3.91 -33.48 -5.98
N THR A 19 4.58 -34.24 -5.11
CA THR A 19 4.25 -34.29 -3.67
C THR A 19 4.55 -32.95 -2.99
N HIS A 20 5.70 -32.35 -3.28
CA HIS A 20 6.07 -31.03 -2.74
C HIS A 20 5.10 -29.93 -3.19
N GLU A 21 4.62 -29.98 -4.43
CA GLU A 21 3.65 -29.03 -4.97
C GLU A 21 2.28 -29.17 -4.29
N ARG A 22 1.78 -30.41 -4.12
CA ARG A 22 0.53 -30.68 -3.37
C ARG A 22 0.61 -30.22 -1.92
N VAL A 23 1.75 -30.43 -1.25
CA VAL A 23 1.98 -29.95 0.12
C VAL A 23 2.02 -28.42 0.17
N ARG A 24 2.64 -27.77 -0.81
CA ARG A 24 2.65 -26.30 -0.93
C ARG A 24 1.24 -25.74 -1.12
N GLU A 25 0.46 -26.30 -2.03
CA GLU A 25 -0.93 -25.89 -2.28
C GLU A 25 -1.84 -26.10 -1.06
N TYR A 26 -1.69 -27.24 -0.38
CA TYR A 26 -2.43 -27.54 0.85
C TYR A 26 -2.08 -26.53 1.95
N ASN A 27 -0.79 -26.26 2.16
CA ASN A 27 -0.33 -25.28 3.15
C ASN A 27 -0.80 -23.86 2.80
N GLU A 28 -0.88 -23.49 1.53
CA GLU A 28 -1.39 -22.19 1.10
C GLU A 28 -2.92 -22.09 1.27
N LYS A 29 -3.66 -23.17 0.99
CA LYS A 29 -5.11 -23.27 1.27
C LYS A 29 -5.38 -23.20 2.77
N VAL A 30 -4.64 -23.91 3.59
CA VAL A 30 -4.73 -23.86 5.07
C VAL A 30 -4.39 -22.47 5.59
N ARG A 31 -3.33 -21.83 5.08
CA ARG A 31 -3.00 -20.42 5.43
C ARG A 31 -4.11 -19.45 5.01
N LYS A 32 -4.74 -19.64 3.85
CA LYS A 32 -5.89 -18.83 3.38
C LYS A 32 -7.15 -19.10 4.21
N GLN A 33 -7.35 -20.33 4.68
CA GLN A 33 -8.48 -20.75 5.51
C GLN A 33 -8.33 -20.28 6.97
N MET A 34 -7.11 -20.35 7.53
CA MET A 34 -6.76 -19.78 8.84
C MET A 34 -6.89 -18.25 8.84
N LYS A 35 -6.58 -17.58 7.72
CA LYS A 35 -6.87 -16.15 7.55
C LYS A 35 -8.36 -15.79 7.58
N ARG A 36 -9.29 -16.77 7.54
CA ARG A 36 -10.74 -16.54 7.47
C ARG A 36 -11.54 -16.92 8.72
N ARG A 37 -11.00 -17.69 9.67
CA ARG A 37 -11.69 -18.03 10.94
C ARG A 37 -11.10 -17.21 12.09
N GLY A 38 -11.94 -16.63 12.93
CA GLY A 38 -11.45 -15.88 14.08
C GLY A 38 -10.85 -16.82 15.12
N ALA A 39 -10.11 -16.27 16.08
CA ALA A 39 -9.57 -17.07 17.17
C ALA A 39 -10.71 -17.67 18.00
N VAL A 40 -10.67 -18.99 18.20
CA VAL A 40 -11.55 -19.72 19.11
C VAL A 40 -10.71 -20.15 20.29
N ILE A 41 -10.88 -19.44 21.40
CA ILE A 41 -10.19 -19.71 22.65
C ILE A 41 -11.16 -20.50 23.54
N GLY A 42 -10.72 -21.66 24.03
CA GLY A 42 -11.51 -22.57 24.84
C GLY A 42 -11.04 -22.68 26.30
N SER A 43 -9.77 -22.45 26.58
CA SER A 43 -9.19 -22.64 27.92
C SER A 43 -8.11 -21.61 28.27
N ALA A 44 -7.78 -21.51 29.57
CA ALA A 44 -6.68 -20.68 30.05
C ALA A 44 -5.29 -21.13 29.58
N ALA A 45 -5.15 -22.36 29.08
CA ALA A 45 -3.91 -22.87 28.50
C ALA A 45 -3.73 -22.45 27.03
N ASP A 46 -4.77 -21.92 26.40
CA ASP A 46 -4.73 -21.55 24.98
C ASP A 46 -4.02 -20.20 24.80
N LYS A 47 -3.13 -20.11 23.80
CA LYS A 47 -2.54 -18.83 23.40
C LYS A 47 -3.66 -17.84 23.07
N GLY A 48 -3.54 -16.61 23.56
CA GLY A 48 -4.56 -15.58 23.39
C GLY A 48 -5.63 -15.52 24.48
N HIS A 49 -5.72 -16.52 25.36
CA HIS A 49 -6.59 -16.39 26.54
C HIS A 49 -6.04 -15.32 27.48
N LEU A 50 -6.87 -14.42 28.03
CA LEU A 50 -6.34 -13.31 28.85
C LEU A 50 -5.65 -13.77 30.15
N GLN A 51 -5.98 -14.96 30.66
CA GLN A 51 -5.28 -15.60 31.78
C GLN A 51 -4.12 -16.52 31.36
N PHE A 52 -3.77 -16.58 30.07
CA PHE A 52 -2.68 -17.40 29.56
C PHE A 52 -1.37 -17.02 30.25
N ALA A 53 -0.79 -17.98 30.97
CA ALA A 53 0.52 -17.87 31.59
C ALA A 53 1.56 -18.42 30.61
N CYS A 54 2.45 -17.56 30.12
CA CYS A 54 3.52 -18.00 29.25
C CYS A 54 4.50 -18.89 30.02
N LYS A 55 4.96 -19.98 29.39
CA LYS A 55 5.88 -20.95 29.99
C LYS A 55 7.23 -20.34 30.35
N GLU A 56 7.66 -19.32 29.62
CA GLU A 56 8.91 -18.60 29.86
C GLU A 56 8.76 -17.46 30.88
N ASP A 57 7.56 -17.30 31.46
CA ASP A 57 7.22 -16.25 32.41
C ASP A 57 7.62 -14.85 31.90
N CYS A 58 7.32 -14.58 30.62
CA CYS A 58 7.73 -13.35 29.93
C CYS A 58 7.27 -12.07 30.65
N PHE A 59 6.23 -12.14 31.48
CA PHE A 59 5.70 -11.02 32.25
C PHE A 59 6.35 -10.83 33.63
N ALA A 60 7.25 -11.72 34.07
CA ALA A 60 7.85 -11.67 35.41
C ALA A 60 8.49 -10.32 35.76
N LYS A 61 9.06 -9.64 34.76
CA LYS A 61 9.73 -8.34 34.92
C LYS A 61 8.86 -7.17 34.47
N ALA A 62 7.71 -7.44 33.88
CA ALA A 62 6.79 -6.41 33.42
C ALA A 62 5.99 -5.86 34.59
N THR A 63 5.86 -4.55 34.64
CA THR A 63 5.17 -3.81 35.69
C THR A 63 4.02 -2.99 35.11
N LEU A 64 3.07 -2.59 35.95
CA LEU A 64 1.96 -1.75 35.48
C LEU A 64 2.44 -0.42 34.87
N ALA A 65 3.60 0.11 35.28
CA ALA A 65 4.20 1.31 34.70
C ALA A 65 4.60 1.15 33.22
N ASP A 66 4.83 -0.08 32.75
CA ASP A 66 5.17 -0.36 31.34
C ASP A 66 3.93 -0.22 30.41
N ILE A 67 2.72 -0.13 30.98
CA ILE A 67 1.48 0.02 30.23
C ILE A 67 1.31 1.49 29.81
N ALA A 68 1.68 1.79 28.56
CA ALA A 68 1.52 3.12 28.00
C ALA A 68 0.05 3.60 28.01
N GLY A 69 -0.13 4.89 28.30
CA GLY A 69 -1.45 5.54 28.30
C GLY A 69 -2.26 5.40 29.59
N VAL A 70 -1.73 4.68 30.60
CA VAL A 70 -2.37 4.57 31.92
C VAL A 70 -1.41 5.08 32.99
N SER A 71 -1.89 5.99 33.84
CA SER A 71 -1.09 6.54 34.93
C SER A 71 -1.33 5.78 36.23
N PHE A 72 -0.28 5.16 36.76
CA PHE A 72 -0.31 4.44 38.03
C PHE A 72 0.46 5.19 39.11
N PRO A 73 -0.11 5.35 40.31
CA PRO A 73 0.56 6.03 41.42
C PRO A 73 1.64 5.14 42.07
N GLY A 74 2.87 5.65 42.13
CA GLY A 74 3.96 5.14 42.97
C GLY A 74 4.11 3.61 42.98
N ALA A 75 3.81 2.99 44.12
CA ALA A 75 3.93 1.55 44.33
C ALA A 75 3.08 0.69 43.39
N TYR A 76 1.94 1.20 42.90
CA TYR A 76 1.12 0.47 41.92
C TYR A 76 1.82 0.37 40.57
N GLY A 77 2.54 1.41 40.14
CA GLY A 77 3.31 1.36 38.90
C GLY A 77 4.39 0.27 38.93
N ARG A 78 5.00 0.01 40.11
CA ARG A 78 6.04 -1.01 40.30
C ARG A 78 5.48 -2.42 40.47
N GLN A 79 4.16 -2.58 40.53
CA GLN A 79 3.54 -3.87 40.75
C GLN A 79 3.72 -4.74 39.49
N PRO A 80 4.31 -5.94 39.60
CA PRO A 80 4.37 -6.85 38.48
C PRO A 80 2.99 -7.45 38.19
N PHE A 81 2.78 -7.90 36.95
CA PHE A 81 1.58 -8.64 36.58
C PHE A 81 1.97 -9.95 35.89
N GLY A 82 1.25 -11.04 36.19
CA GLY A 82 1.57 -12.36 35.64
C GLY A 82 0.84 -12.71 34.35
N ASN A 83 -0.26 -12.02 34.05
CA ASN A 83 -1.05 -12.23 32.84
C ASN A 83 -1.85 -10.98 32.45
N VAL A 84 -2.33 -10.98 31.20
CA VAL A 84 -3.09 -9.87 30.61
C VAL A 84 -4.35 -9.55 31.42
N TRP A 85 -5.06 -10.55 31.94
CA TRP A 85 -6.28 -10.36 32.74
C TRP A 85 -6.02 -9.57 34.03
N SER A 86 -4.99 -9.93 34.79
CA SER A 86 -4.64 -9.26 36.05
C SER A 86 -4.21 -7.80 35.84
N ALA A 87 -3.42 -7.55 34.79
CA ALA A 87 -3.08 -6.20 34.37
C ALA A 87 -4.32 -5.41 33.95
N TRP A 88 -5.23 -6.04 33.19
CA TRP A 88 -6.38 -5.38 32.60
C TRP A 88 -7.40 -4.95 33.64
N ARG A 89 -7.69 -5.80 34.62
CA ARG A 89 -8.54 -5.42 35.76
C ARG A 89 -8.02 -4.18 36.46
N THR A 90 -6.72 -4.13 36.72
CA THR A 90 -6.11 -3.00 37.43
C THR A 90 -6.09 -1.75 36.55
N ALA A 91 -5.56 -1.85 35.33
CA ALA A 91 -5.45 -0.74 34.39
C ALA A 91 -6.80 -0.10 34.06
N SER A 92 -7.86 -0.88 33.97
CA SER A 92 -9.20 -0.38 33.66
C SER A 92 -9.80 0.49 34.77
N ILE A 93 -9.40 0.29 36.03
CA ILE A 93 -9.73 1.23 37.11
C ILE A 93 -8.89 2.50 36.97
N PHE A 94 -7.60 2.36 36.69
CA PHE A 94 -6.66 3.48 36.71
C PHE A 94 -6.77 4.41 35.48
N ILE A 95 -7.29 3.92 34.35
CA ILE A 95 -7.51 4.73 33.14
C ILE A 95 -8.68 5.71 33.28
N ARG A 96 -9.63 5.44 34.18
CA ARG A 96 -10.81 6.27 34.39
C ARG A 96 -10.45 7.71 34.74
N THR A 97 -11.06 8.68 34.09
CA THR A 97 -10.82 10.10 34.37
C THR A 97 -11.90 10.73 35.25
N ASP A 98 -13.00 10.02 35.49
CA ASP A 98 -14.18 10.46 36.24
C ASP A 98 -14.09 10.22 37.76
N VAL A 99 -13.02 9.55 38.22
CA VAL A 99 -12.80 9.25 39.64
C VAL A 99 -11.42 9.69 40.11
N THR A 100 -11.33 10.07 41.39
CA THR A 100 -10.08 10.50 42.01
C THR A 100 -9.09 9.34 42.17
N VAL A 101 -7.80 9.64 42.32
CA VAL A 101 -6.78 8.61 42.56
C VAL A 101 -7.05 7.82 43.86
N ALA A 102 -7.52 8.49 44.91
CA ALA A 102 -7.89 7.83 46.16
C ALA A 102 -9.02 6.82 45.94
N GLU A 103 -10.01 7.17 45.13
CA GLU A 103 -11.12 6.29 44.79
C GLU A 103 -10.68 5.10 43.92
N LYS A 104 -9.79 5.32 42.95
CA LYS A 104 -9.17 4.24 42.16
C LYS A 104 -8.45 3.22 43.04
N ILE A 105 -7.70 3.71 44.03
CA ILE A 105 -7.00 2.87 45.01
C ILE A 105 -8.00 2.05 45.83
N ARG A 106 -9.10 2.67 46.29
CA ARG A 106 -10.16 1.99 47.03
C ARG A 106 -10.81 0.88 46.20
N LEU A 107 -11.25 1.20 44.98
CA LEU A 107 -11.87 0.24 44.06
C LEU A 107 -10.96 -0.95 43.76
N ASN A 108 -9.65 -0.70 43.58
CA ASN A 108 -8.69 -1.78 43.34
C ASN A 108 -8.48 -2.67 44.57
N ARG A 109 -8.43 -2.07 45.78
CA ARG A 109 -8.34 -2.84 47.05
C ARG A 109 -9.58 -3.70 47.27
N GLU A 110 -10.76 -3.18 46.93
CA GLU A 110 -12.04 -3.90 46.97
C GLU A 110 -12.19 -4.92 45.83
N LYS A 111 -11.19 -5.03 44.94
CA LYS A 111 -11.17 -5.94 43.80
C LYS A 111 -12.36 -5.74 42.85
N VAL A 112 -12.87 -4.50 42.75
CA VAL A 112 -13.95 -4.14 41.82
C VAL A 112 -13.50 -4.43 40.38
N VAL A 113 -14.39 -4.99 39.56
CA VAL A 113 -14.13 -5.25 38.14
C VAL A 113 -14.83 -4.19 37.32
N ALA A 114 -14.06 -3.26 36.75
CA ALA A 114 -14.55 -2.22 35.86
C ALA A 114 -13.72 -2.27 34.58
N LEU A 115 -14.14 -3.09 33.60
CA LEU A 115 -13.37 -3.40 32.39
C LEU A 115 -13.44 -2.28 31.35
N ASP A 116 -12.30 -1.93 30.74
CA ASP A 116 -12.19 -0.87 29.74
C ASP A 116 -11.43 -1.33 28.48
N VAL A 117 -11.94 -0.97 27.31
CA VAL A 117 -11.37 -1.40 26.01
C VAL A 117 -9.99 -0.77 25.75
N VAL A 118 -9.81 0.51 26.09
CA VAL A 118 -8.56 1.24 25.84
C VAL A 118 -7.45 0.69 26.73
N ALA A 119 -7.76 0.41 28.00
CA ALA A 119 -6.83 -0.27 28.89
C ALA A 119 -6.42 -1.65 28.37
N LEU A 120 -7.36 -2.44 27.84
CA LEU A 120 -7.04 -3.76 27.26
C LEU A 120 -6.09 -3.62 26.06
N LYS A 121 -6.35 -2.68 25.16
CA LYS A 121 -5.49 -2.42 23.99
C LYS A 121 -4.05 -2.11 24.41
N SER A 122 -3.86 -1.25 25.41
CA SER A 122 -2.52 -0.91 25.91
C SER A 122 -1.79 -2.14 26.48
N ILE A 123 -2.50 -3.03 27.16
CA ILE A 123 -1.87 -4.24 27.73
C ILE A 123 -1.55 -5.27 26.64
N LEU A 124 -2.44 -5.44 25.66
CA LEU A 124 -2.18 -6.32 24.52
C LEU A 124 -0.95 -5.86 23.73
N ARG A 125 -0.64 -4.56 23.69
CA ARG A 125 0.62 -4.04 23.13
C ARG A 125 1.83 -4.50 23.93
N VAL A 126 1.80 -4.34 25.26
CA VAL A 126 2.89 -4.82 26.12
C VAL A 126 3.08 -6.33 25.95
N ALA A 127 1.99 -7.10 25.86
CA ALA A 127 2.05 -8.54 25.59
C ALA A 127 2.65 -8.86 24.22
N TYR A 128 2.30 -8.10 23.18
CA TYR A 128 2.88 -8.21 21.85
C TYR A 128 4.39 -7.95 21.84
N GLU A 129 4.87 -7.01 22.65
CA GLU A 129 6.28 -6.62 22.73
C GLU A 129 7.13 -7.59 23.57
N LEU A 130 6.57 -8.15 24.64
CA LEU A 130 7.33 -8.92 25.63
C LEU A 130 7.25 -10.43 25.46
N CYS A 131 6.21 -10.98 24.80
CA CYS A 131 5.96 -12.41 24.79
C CYS A 131 5.73 -12.97 23.38
N THR A 132 6.64 -13.82 22.92
CA THR A 132 6.59 -14.47 21.59
C THR A 132 5.28 -15.20 21.33
N ASP A 133 4.72 -15.89 22.32
CA ASP A 133 3.42 -16.59 22.17
C ASP A 133 2.28 -15.62 21.89
N TRP A 134 2.29 -14.45 22.55
CA TRP A 134 1.30 -13.39 22.34
C TRP A 134 1.54 -12.66 21.01
N THR A 135 2.80 -12.38 20.65
CA THR A 135 3.18 -11.85 19.33
C THR A 135 2.66 -12.75 18.22
N GLU A 136 2.94 -14.06 18.29
CA GLU A 136 2.48 -15.06 17.32
C GLU A 136 0.95 -15.07 17.24
N PHE A 137 0.27 -15.09 18.39
CA PHE A 137 -1.18 -15.11 18.45
C PHE A 137 -1.80 -13.88 17.77
N ILE A 138 -1.34 -12.67 18.11
CA ILE A 138 -1.83 -11.39 17.58
C ILE A 138 -1.55 -11.27 16.07
N CYS A 139 -0.38 -11.72 15.63
CA CYS A 139 -0.01 -11.71 14.21
C CYS A 139 -0.85 -12.69 13.39
N THR A 140 -1.17 -13.86 13.94
CA THR A 140 -1.81 -14.96 13.21
C THR A 140 -3.31 -14.76 13.04
N HIS A 141 -4.02 -14.26 14.06
CA HIS A 141 -5.48 -14.22 14.06
C HIS A 141 -6.04 -12.87 13.60
N ALA A 142 -7.08 -12.88 12.76
CA ALA A 142 -7.67 -11.65 12.23
C ALA A 142 -8.65 -10.97 13.21
N THR A 143 -9.38 -11.75 14.00
CA THR A 143 -10.40 -11.30 14.95
C THR A 143 -10.56 -12.32 16.08
N ILE A 144 -11.29 -11.98 17.13
CA ILE A 144 -11.66 -12.88 18.23
C ILE A 144 -13.09 -13.36 18.01
N GLU A 145 -13.28 -14.67 17.83
CA GLU A 145 -14.59 -15.27 17.57
C GLU A 145 -15.22 -15.82 18.86
N LYS A 146 -14.43 -16.51 19.67
CA LYS A 146 -14.87 -17.08 20.95
C LYS A 146 -13.82 -16.87 22.02
N HIS A 147 -14.28 -16.53 23.20
CA HIS A 147 -13.50 -16.52 24.42
C HIS A 147 -14.45 -16.86 25.59
N PRO A 148 -14.09 -17.78 26.50
CA PRO A 148 -14.91 -18.08 27.68
C PRO A 148 -15.00 -16.87 28.61
N THR A 149 -16.01 -16.86 29.49
CA THR A 149 -16.08 -15.86 30.55
C THR A 149 -14.92 -16.04 31.53
N ILE A 150 -14.37 -14.94 32.04
CA ILE A 150 -13.36 -14.97 33.10
C ILE A 150 -14.01 -14.39 34.36
N GLU A 151 -14.01 -15.16 35.46
CA GLU A 151 -14.62 -14.74 36.73
C GLU A 151 -16.07 -14.24 36.55
N ASN A 152 -16.86 -14.94 35.72
CA ASN A 152 -18.24 -14.58 35.34
C ASN A 152 -18.40 -13.28 34.53
N ASN A 153 -17.31 -12.69 34.03
CA ASN A 153 -17.35 -11.51 33.17
C ASN A 153 -17.37 -11.90 31.68
N CYS A 154 -18.28 -11.30 30.92
CA CYS A 154 -18.35 -11.43 29.46
C CYS A 154 -17.32 -10.51 28.79
N ILE A 155 -16.14 -11.05 28.48
CA ILE A 155 -15.02 -10.24 28.00
C ILE A 155 -14.87 -10.20 26.46
N ARG A 156 -15.60 -11.07 25.73
CA ARG A 156 -15.39 -11.29 24.30
C ARG A 156 -15.45 -10.00 23.49
N ASP A 157 -16.47 -9.17 23.75
CA ASP A 157 -16.71 -7.99 22.93
C ASP A 157 -15.66 -6.90 23.20
N PHE A 158 -15.29 -6.70 24.48
CA PHE A 158 -14.15 -5.84 24.84
C PHE A 158 -12.86 -6.31 24.15
N TYR A 159 -12.61 -7.62 24.20
CA TYR A 159 -11.40 -8.18 23.64
C TYR A 159 -11.37 -8.05 22.12
N LYS A 160 -12.48 -8.34 21.44
CA LYS A 160 -12.59 -8.18 19.99
C LYS A 160 -12.28 -6.74 19.56
N ILE A 161 -12.88 -5.75 20.22
CA ILE A 161 -12.66 -4.33 19.87
C ILE A 161 -11.20 -3.93 20.11
N ALA A 162 -10.66 -4.23 21.29
CA ALA A 162 -9.27 -3.91 21.63
C ALA A 162 -8.26 -4.60 20.70
N PHE A 163 -8.53 -5.85 20.32
CA PHE A 163 -7.70 -6.65 19.43
C PHE A 163 -7.71 -6.10 18.00
N GLU A 164 -8.88 -5.77 17.45
CA GLU A 164 -9.00 -5.20 16.11
C GLU A 164 -8.35 -3.81 16.03
N ASP A 165 -8.52 -2.98 17.06
CA ASP A 165 -7.89 -1.66 17.14
C ASP A 165 -6.36 -1.76 17.26
N LEU A 166 -5.84 -2.65 18.12
CA LEU A 166 -4.40 -2.91 18.19
C LEU A 166 -3.84 -3.37 16.84
N LYS A 167 -4.53 -4.28 16.13
CA LYS A 167 -4.08 -4.76 14.82
C LYS A 167 -4.02 -3.65 13.79
N GLU A 168 -4.97 -2.71 13.78
CA GLU A 168 -4.90 -1.60 12.83
C GLU A 168 -3.77 -0.64 13.18
N GLU A 169 -3.52 -0.38 14.47
CA GLU A 169 -2.38 0.43 14.89
C GLU A 169 -1.03 -0.21 14.52
N LEU A 170 -0.86 -1.52 14.75
CA LEU A 170 0.35 -2.23 14.34
C LEU A 170 0.57 -2.14 12.82
N LYS A 171 -0.49 -2.27 12.00
CA LYS A 171 -0.38 -2.07 10.55
C LYS A 171 0.06 -0.65 10.21
N GLN A 172 -0.49 0.36 10.89
CA GLN A 172 -0.12 1.76 10.66
C GLN A 172 1.35 2.01 11.03
N GLN A 173 1.81 1.49 12.16
CA GLN A 173 3.22 1.57 12.57
C GLN A 173 4.14 0.86 11.55
N CYS A 174 3.79 -0.33 11.08
CA CYS A 174 4.55 -1.03 10.03
C CYS A 174 4.55 -0.28 8.68
N ARG A 175 3.50 0.49 8.37
CA ARG A 175 3.48 1.37 7.19
C ARG A 175 4.39 2.58 7.41
N ALA A 176 4.35 3.21 8.59
CA ALA A 176 5.14 4.38 8.92
C ALA A 176 6.65 4.09 9.06
N ALA A 177 7.01 2.91 9.57
CA ALA A 177 8.40 2.47 9.73
C ALA A 177 9.03 1.96 8.42
N ARG A 178 8.26 1.84 7.34
CA ARG A 178 8.71 1.23 6.09
C ARG A 178 9.71 2.16 5.40
N GLN A 179 10.92 1.68 5.18
CA GLN A 179 11.93 2.44 4.46
C GLN A 179 11.60 2.47 2.96
N ARG A 180 11.84 3.60 2.30
CA ARG A 180 11.62 3.73 0.86
C ARG A 180 12.66 2.91 0.10
N LYS A 181 12.19 2.02 -0.77
CA LYS A 181 13.01 1.25 -1.69
C LYS A 181 13.72 2.20 -2.65
N LEU A 182 15.04 2.08 -2.72
CA LEU A 182 15.86 2.83 -3.66
C LEU A 182 15.89 2.12 -5.01
N GLY A 183 15.96 2.88 -6.10
CA GLY A 183 16.08 2.32 -7.43
C GLY A 183 15.57 3.28 -8.52
N PRO A 184 15.63 2.85 -9.80
CA PRO A 184 15.08 3.63 -10.90
C PRO A 184 13.56 3.79 -10.79
N VAL A 185 13.03 4.68 -11.62
CA VAL A 185 11.59 4.92 -11.77
C VAL A 185 11.09 4.22 -13.02
N GLY A 186 10.11 3.34 -12.87
CA GLY A 186 9.35 2.78 -13.99
C GLY A 186 8.16 3.68 -14.33
N PHE A 187 7.91 3.95 -15.61
CA PHE A 187 6.77 4.72 -16.10
C PHE A 187 5.96 3.90 -17.10
N ALA A 188 4.88 3.29 -16.60
CA ALA A 188 3.94 2.51 -17.39
C ALA A 188 2.97 3.50 -18.01
N ALA A 189 3.19 3.81 -19.27
CA ALA A 189 2.66 4.98 -19.95
C ALA A 189 1.66 4.59 -21.03
N PRO A 190 0.76 5.51 -21.45
CA PRO A 190 -0.15 5.26 -22.56
C PRO A 190 0.60 5.23 -23.90
N GLU A 191 -0.10 4.86 -24.97
CA GLU A 191 0.44 4.69 -26.33
C GLU A 191 1.25 5.89 -26.85
N THR A 192 0.91 7.11 -26.41
CA THR A 192 1.64 8.34 -26.78
C THR A 192 3.12 8.33 -26.37
N ALA A 193 3.52 7.43 -25.48
CA ALA A 193 4.89 7.28 -25.00
C ALA A 193 5.74 6.30 -25.82
N HIS A 194 5.24 5.74 -26.93
CA HIS A 194 5.94 4.73 -27.74
C HIS A 194 7.35 5.15 -28.15
N LEU A 195 7.53 6.41 -28.56
CA LEU A 195 8.83 6.96 -28.91
C LEU A 195 9.74 7.14 -27.68
N MET A 196 9.19 7.44 -26.49
CA MET A 196 9.97 7.49 -25.25
C MET A 196 10.45 6.09 -24.83
N GLU A 197 9.64 5.05 -25.03
CA GLU A 197 10.04 3.67 -24.81
C GLU A 197 11.17 3.24 -25.75
N LYS A 198 11.06 3.56 -27.05
CA LYS A 198 12.11 3.27 -28.05
C LYS A 198 13.44 3.96 -27.75
N ASP A 199 13.37 5.17 -27.19
CA ASP A 199 14.53 5.96 -26.78
C ASP A 199 15.31 5.34 -25.61
N GLY A 200 14.76 4.32 -24.95
CA GLY A 200 15.37 3.60 -23.85
C GLY A 200 15.40 4.36 -22.51
N PRO A 201 16.02 3.79 -21.47
CA PRO A 201 16.12 4.42 -20.16
C PRO A 201 16.86 5.76 -20.20
N ARG A 202 16.30 6.80 -19.57
CA ARG A 202 16.91 8.14 -19.51
C ARG A 202 16.77 8.77 -18.13
N GLY A 203 17.89 9.25 -17.56
CA GLY A 203 17.87 9.98 -16.28
C GLY A 203 17.27 9.19 -15.11
N GLY A 204 17.39 7.86 -15.12
CA GLY A 204 16.78 6.98 -14.12
C GLY A 204 15.30 6.66 -14.36
N LEU A 205 14.72 7.09 -15.49
CA LEU A 205 13.36 6.77 -15.91
C LEU A 205 13.37 5.66 -16.97
N ILE A 206 12.63 4.58 -16.72
CA ILE A 206 12.38 3.47 -17.65
C ILE A 206 10.93 3.58 -18.11
N THR A 207 10.70 3.85 -19.39
CA THR A 207 9.34 3.96 -19.94
C THR A 207 8.94 2.68 -20.65
N LYS A 208 7.73 2.17 -20.37
CA LYS A 208 7.11 1.06 -21.08
C LYS A 208 5.68 1.43 -21.45
N VAL A 209 5.27 1.18 -22.68
CA VAL A 209 3.88 1.45 -23.09
C VAL A 209 2.97 0.32 -22.61
N SER A 210 1.88 0.67 -21.92
CA SER A 210 0.83 -0.24 -21.50
C SER A 210 -0.53 0.26 -21.96
N THR A 211 -1.17 -0.47 -22.88
CA THR A 211 -2.52 -0.12 -23.42
C THR A 211 -3.62 -1.04 -22.89
N THR A 212 -3.26 -2.12 -22.21
CA THR A 212 -4.16 -3.09 -21.57
C THR A 212 -3.66 -3.43 -20.16
N PHE A 213 -4.55 -3.95 -19.31
CA PHE A 213 -4.20 -4.44 -17.98
C PHE A 213 -3.30 -5.68 -18.02
N SER A 214 -3.37 -6.50 -19.08
CA SER A 214 -2.46 -7.64 -19.25
C SER A 214 -1.03 -7.16 -19.48
N GLN A 215 -0.84 -6.25 -20.43
CA GLN A 215 0.48 -5.64 -20.67
C GLN A 215 1.00 -4.93 -19.41
N LEU A 216 0.14 -4.20 -18.71
CA LEU A 216 0.51 -3.55 -17.46
C LEU A 216 0.97 -4.58 -16.42
N LYS A 217 0.24 -5.68 -16.26
CA LYS A 217 0.62 -6.75 -15.33
C LYS A 217 2.01 -7.30 -15.64
N ASP A 218 2.27 -7.63 -16.89
CA ASP A 218 3.56 -8.19 -17.33
C ASP A 218 4.71 -7.19 -17.08
N ILE A 219 4.50 -5.91 -17.41
CA ILE A 219 5.47 -4.84 -17.13
C ILE A 219 5.79 -4.73 -15.64
N LEU A 220 4.77 -4.82 -14.77
CA LEU A 220 4.98 -4.72 -13.33
C LEU A 220 5.66 -5.96 -12.73
N GLU A 221 5.50 -7.14 -13.34
CA GLU A 221 6.25 -8.35 -12.95
C GLU A 221 7.75 -8.16 -13.21
N ASP A 222 8.12 -7.56 -14.35
CA ASP A 222 9.51 -7.25 -14.70
C ASP A 222 10.12 -6.14 -13.83
N TRP A 223 9.30 -5.27 -13.24
CA TRP A 223 9.76 -4.10 -12.47
C TRP A 223 9.96 -4.34 -10.97
N SER A 224 9.99 -5.60 -10.54
CA SER A 224 10.15 -5.98 -9.13
C SER A 224 11.38 -5.39 -8.43
N THR A 225 12.41 -4.93 -9.16
CA THR A 225 13.62 -4.31 -8.58
C THR A 225 13.60 -2.78 -8.56
N LEU A 226 12.65 -2.14 -9.25
CA LEU A 226 12.58 -0.68 -9.32
C LEU A 226 12.16 -0.11 -7.96
N GLY A 227 12.54 1.14 -7.67
CA GLY A 227 12.18 1.80 -6.42
C GLY A 227 10.80 2.45 -6.48
N THR A 228 10.48 3.06 -7.62
CA THR A 228 9.21 3.77 -7.84
C THR A 228 8.53 3.30 -9.12
N TRP A 229 7.23 3.06 -9.07
CA TRP A 229 6.40 2.76 -10.23
C TRP A 229 5.41 3.89 -10.45
N ILE A 230 5.42 4.49 -11.63
CA ILE A 230 4.35 5.36 -12.11
C ILE A 230 3.45 4.52 -13.00
N ILE A 231 2.19 4.40 -12.62
CA ILE A 231 1.20 3.58 -13.30
C ILE A 231 0.13 4.50 -13.89
N VAL A 232 0.13 4.64 -15.21
CA VAL A 232 -0.99 5.27 -15.93
C VAL A 232 -2.00 4.18 -16.26
N TYR A 233 -3.22 4.28 -15.73
CA TYR A 233 -4.19 3.22 -15.91
C TYR A 233 -4.71 3.11 -17.35
N PRO A 234 -4.68 1.92 -17.98
CA PRO A 234 -5.19 1.71 -19.33
C PRO A 234 -6.70 1.97 -19.46
N ILE A 235 -7.11 2.49 -20.62
CA ILE A 235 -8.53 2.61 -21.00
C ILE A 235 -9.00 1.30 -21.65
N GLU A 236 -9.34 0.31 -20.82
CA GLU A 236 -9.74 -1.02 -21.28
C GLU A 236 -11.09 -1.45 -20.68
N CYS A 237 -12.16 -1.36 -21.48
CA CYS A 237 -13.52 -1.69 -21.01
C CYS A 237 -13.78 -3.20 -20.88
N ARG A 238 -12.89 -4.07 -21.39
CA ARG A 238 -13.04 -5.53 -21.41
C ARG A 238 -11.98 -6.25 -20.57
N GLY A 239 -11.36 -5.55 -19.62
CA GLY A 239 -10.30 -6.12 -18.79
C GLY A 239 -10.82 -7.29 -17.94
N GLU A 240 -10.05 -8.38 -17.91
CA GLU A 240 -10.37 -9.53 -17.08
C GLU A 240 -10.14 -9.21 -15.61
N LYS A 241 -11.13 -9.54 -14.76
CA LYS A 241 -11.05 -9.30 -13.31
C LYS A 241 -9.79 -9.92 -12.70
N ALA A 242 -9.42 -11.13 -13.10
CA ALA A 242 -8.24 -11.83 -12.58
C ALA A 242 -6.94 -11.07 -12.89
N VAL A 243 -6.83 -10.46 -14.08
CA VAL A 243 -5.67 -9.68 -14.51
C VAL A 243 -5.58 -8.37 -13.72
N ILE A 244 -6.69 -7.66 -13.58
CA ILE A 244 -6.76 -6.42 -12.79
C ILE A 244 -6.40 -6.68 -11.32
N GLU A 245 -6.92 -7.76 -10.73
CA GLU A 245 -6.53 -8.19 -9.38
C GLU A 245 -5.04 -8.53 -9.30
N GLY A 246 -4.45 -9.08 -10.37
CA GLY A 246 -3.02 -9.32 -10.51
C GLY A 246 -2.21 -8.03 -10.41
N VAL A 247 -2.58 -7.00 -11.17
CA VAL A 247 -1.96 -5.66 -11.13
C VAL A 247 -1.99 -5.08 -9.71
N VAL A 248 -3.15 -5.14 -9.05
CA VAL A 248 -3.30 -4.64 -7.66
C VAL A 248 -2.43 -5.44 -6.69
N LYS A 249 -2.36 -6.77 -6.84
CA LYS A 249 -1.49 -7.64 -6.00
C LYS A 249 -0.01 -7.32 -6.17
N LEU A 250 0.44 -7.05 -7.40
CA LEU A 250 1.83 -6.67 -7.68
C LEU A 250 2.17 -5.32 -7.07
N ALA A 251 1.33 -4.31 -7.30
CA ALA A 251 1.52 -2.97 -6.71
C ALA A 251 1.50 -3.02 -5.18
N LYS A 252 0.59 -3.81 -4.59
CA LYS A 252 0.57 -4.07 -3.16
C LYS A 252 1.89 -4.67 -2.66
N LYS A 253 2.37 -5.74 -3.31
CA LYS A 253 3.64 -6.39 -2.93
C LYS A 253 4.81 -5.40 -2.99
N HIS A 254 4.89 -4.62 -4.07
CA HIS A 254 5.93 -3.60 -4.23
C HIS A 254 5.90 -2.57 -3.10
N VAL A 255 4.71 -2.10 -2.70
CA VAL A 255 4.52 -1.18 -1.56
C VAL A 255 4.86 -1.84 -0.21
N GLU A 256 4.56 -3.13 -0.03
CA GLU A 256 4.94 -3.89 1.16
C GLU A 256 6.47 -4.06 1.27
N GLU A 257 7.18 -4.11 0.15
CA GLU A 257 8.65 -4.12 0.06
C GLU A 257 9.29 -2.72 0.17
N GLY A 258 8.49 -1.69 0.49
CA GLY A 258 8.97 -0.31 0.64
C GLY A 258 9.00 0.49 -0.67
N GLY A 259 8.55 -0.09 -1.78
CA GLY A 259 8.36 0.59 -3.05
C GLY A 259 7.38 1.75 -2.98
N VAL A 260 7.53 2.69 -3.92
CA VAL A 260 6.58 3.79 -4.10
C VAL A 260 5.77 3.55 -5.38
N VAL A 261 4.46 3.76 -5.31
CA VAL A 261 3.54 3.72 -6.45
C VAL A 261 2.89 5.10 -6.62
N VAL A 262 3.01 5.65 -7.81
CA VAL A 262 2.31 6.86 -8.23
C VAL A 262 1.27 6.45 -9.27
N THR A 263 -0.01 6.64 -9.00
CA THR A 263 -1.07 6.31 -9.96
C THR A 263 -1.53 7.57 -10.66
N ALA A 264 -1.83 7.43 -11.94
CA ALA A 264 -2.35 8.48 -12.80
C ALA A 264 -3.43 7.90 -13.71
N TRP A 265 -4.44 8.71 -14.02
CA TRP A 265 -5.47 8.31 -14.97
C TRP A 265 -5.04 8.73 -16.37
N THR A 266 -5.36 7.91 -17.37
CA THR A 266 -5.04 8.26 -18.76
C THR A 266 -5.71 9.58 -19.15
N PRO A 267 -5.03 10.47 -19.91
CA PRO A 267 -5.61 11.73 -20.35
C PRO A 267 -6.93 11.57 -21.09
N VAL A 268 -7.88 12.45 -20.81
CA VAL A 268 -9.19 12.46 -21.48
C VAL A 268 -9.16 13.33 -22.73
N THR A 269 -9.75 12.83 -23.80
CA THR A 269 -9.88 13.49 -25.10
C THR A 269 -11.32 13.32 -25.59
N SER A 270 -11.74 14.14 -26.56
CA SER A 270 -13.05 13.96 -27.18
C SER A 270 -13.24 12.57 -27.81
N GLN A 271 -12.15 11.93 -28.24
CA GLN A 271 -12.18 10.61 -28.88
C GLN A 271 -12.35 9.46 -27.86
N ASN A 272 -11.83 9.61 -26.65
CA ASN A 272 -11.86 8.56 -25.63
C ASN A 272 -12.84 8.83 -24.47
N ALA A 273 -13.50 10.01 -24.42
CA ALA A 273 -14.33 10.45 -23.30
C ALA A 273 -15.38 9.43 -22.83
N VAL A 274 -16.05 8.74 -23.76
CA VAL A 274 -17.06 7.73 -23.43
C VAL A 274 -16.42 6.53 -22.72
N LYS A 275 -15.32 5.99 -23.29
CA LYS A 275 -14.59 4.87 -22.68
C LYS A 275 -13.98 5.29 -21.35
N TRP A 276 -13.39 6.48 -21.29
CA TRP A 276 -12.78 7.07 -20.10
C TRP A 276 -13.79 7.17 -18.95
N SER A 277 -15.00 7.67 -19.22
CA SER A 277 -16.07 7.80 -18.23
C SER A 277 -16.50 6.45 -17.65
N ALA A 278 -16.48 5.39 -18.47
CA ALA A 278 -16.77 4.03 -18.02
C ALA A 278 -15.70 3.47 -17.06
N MET A 279 -14.46 3.99 -17.13
CA MET A 279 -13.33 3.50 -16.31
C MET A 279 -13.25 4.16 -14.93
N ILE A 280 -13.84 5.33 -14.72
CA ILE A 280 -13.74 6.13 -13.48
C ILE A 280 -13.95 5.27 -12.23
N ARG A 281 -15.03 4.47 -12.20
CA ARG A 281 -15.37 3.64 -11.04
C ARG A 281 -14.30 2.59 -10.74
N LEU A 282 -13.73 2.00 -11.79
CA LEU A 282 -12.68 1.00 -11.65
C LEU A 282 -11.38 1.65 -11.12
N TRP A 283 -10.92 2.72 -11.77
CA TRP A 283 -9.68 3.39 -11.36
C TRP A 283 -9.78 3.96 -9.95
N THR A 284 -10.92 4.56 -9.58
CA THR A 284 -11.19 5.02 -8.22
C THR A 284 -11.11 3.88 -7.21
N ALA A 285 -11.66 2.70 -7.54
CA ALA A 285 -11.59 1.53 -6.67
C ALA A 285 -10.15 1.01 -6.53
N MET A 286 -9.37 1.01 -7.61
CA MET A 286 -7.97 0.62 -7.59
C MET A 286 -7.13 1.57 -6.73
N ASP A 287 -7.28 2.88 -6.92
CA ASP A 287 -6.62 3.90 -6.10
C ASP A 287 -6.95 3.73 -4.62
N ALA A 288 -8.24 3.60 -4.28
CA ALA A 288 -8.68 3.39 -2.89
C ALA A 288 -8.10 2.12 -2.27
N VAL A 289 -7.96 1.04 -3.04
CA VAL A 289 -7.36 -0.21 -2.57
C VAL A 289 -5.85 -0.02 -2.33
N LEU A 290 -5.13 0.62 -3.25
CA LEU A 290 -3.69 0.84 -3.10
C LEU A 290 -3.36 1.79 -1.95
N SER A 291 -4.09 2.90 -1.80
CA SER A 291 -3.88 3.87 -0.71
C SER A 291 -4.03 3.24 0.67
N ARG A 292 -4.92 2.25 0.82
CA ARG A 292 -5.08 1.47 2.06
C ARG A 292 -3.85 0.62 2.40
N TYR A 293 -2.98 0.28 1.45
CA TYR A 293 -1.80 -0.56 1.69
C TYR A 293 -0.54 0.23 2.01
N GLY A 294 -0.29 1.33 1.29
CA GLY A 294 0.95 2.10 1.40
C GLY A 294 0.91 3.34 2.27
N GLY A 295 -0.28 3.90 2.51
CA GLY A 295 -0.37 5.25 3.09
C GLY A 295 0.19 6.33 2.15
N PRO A 296 0.23 7.59 2.61
CA PRO A 296 0.55 8.74 1.76
C PRO A 296 2.01 8.80 1.28
N ASP A 297 2.92 8.09 1.96
CA ASP A 297 4.35 8.08 1.62
C ASP A 297 4.72 7.07 0.52
N HIS A 298 3.91 6.03 0.33
CA HIS A 298 4.18 4.97 -0.63
C HIS A 298 3.15 4.89 -1.75
N VAL A 299 1.96 5.45 -1.60
CA VAL A 299 0.95 5.49 -2.67
C VAL A 299 0.46 6.92 -2.87
N ILE A 300 0.74 7.46 -4.06
CA ILE A 300 0.38 8.82 -4.44
C ILE A 300 -0.60 8.75 -5.61
N THR A 301 -1.85 9.14 -5.37
CA THR A 301 -2.88 9.24 -6.40
C THR A 301 -2.87 10.65 -6.98
N THR A 302 -2.65 10.78 -8.29
CA THR A 302 -2.50 12.10 -8.94
C THR A 302 -3.76 12.59 -9.64
N ALA A 303 -4.78 11.73 -9.74
CA ALA A 303 -6.07 12.07 -10.33
C ALA A 303 -6.80 13.16 -9.53
N SER A 304 -7.38 14.12 -10.22
CA SER A 304 -8.22 15.18 -9.64
C SER A 304 -9.27 15.61 -10.66
N ASN A 305 -10.39 14.90 -10.63
CA ASN A 305 -11.53 15.11 -11.50
C ASN A 305 -12.84 15.00 -10.72
N VAL A 306 -13.88 15.64 -11.25
CA VAL A 306 -15.24 15.56 -10.72
C VAL A 306 -16.20 15.35 -11.89
N LEU A 307 -17.13 14.40 -11.73
CA LEU A 307 -18.22 14.18 -12.68
C LEU A 307 -19.50 14.83 -12.13
N VAL A 308 -20.03 15.84 -12.81
CA VAL A 308 -21.28 16.52 -12.46
C VAL A 308 -22.18 16.53 -13.69
N ASP A 309 -23.39 15.98 -13.59
CA ASP A 309 -24.39 15.94 -14.67
C ASP A 309 -23.86 15.41 -16.01
N GLY A 310 -23.03 14.37 -15.96
CA GLY A 310 -22.41 13.76 -17.15
C GLY A 310 -21.29 14.59 -17.77
N ARG A 311 -20.89 15.71 -17.15
CA ARG A 311 -19.75 16.53 -17.57
C ARG A 311 -18.56 16.28 -16.66
N VAL A 312 -17.39 16.14 -17.27
CA VAL A 312 -16.12 15.94 -16.56
C VAL A 312 -15.47 17.30 -16.32
N PHE A 313 -15.21 17.60 -15.06
CA PHE A 313 -14.44 18.76 -14.61
C PHE A 313 -13.06 18.28 -14.17
N LEU A 314 -12.02 18.92 -14.70
CA LEU A 314 -10.63 18.58 -14.42
C LEU A 314 -9.95 19.77 -13.76
N GLU A 315 -9.20 19.52 -12.71
CA GLU A 315 -8.30 20.55 -12.18
C GLU A 315 -7.17 20.81 -13.18
N ILE A 316 -6.78 22.08 -13.35
CA ILE A 316 -5.69 22.47 -14.26
C ILE A 316 -4.38 21.83 -13.80
N GLY A 317 -3.61 21.29 -14.74
CA GLY A 317 -2.30 20.69 -14.44
C GLY A 317 -2.37 19.23 -13.97
N THR A 318 -3.55 18.61 -14.02
CA THR A 318 -3.73 17.19 -13.75
C THR A 318 -3.30 16.29 -14.91
N PRO A 319 -2.94 15.02 -14.63
CA PRO A 319 -2.68 14.01 -15.66
C PRO A 319 -3.82 13.92 -16.69
N GLU A 320 -5.07 13.94 -16.22
CA GLU A 320 -6.29 13.83 -17.03
C GLU A 320 -6.39 14.97 -18.05
N ALA A 321 -6.03 16.19 -17.63
CA ALA A 321 -6.07 17.39 -18.45
C ALA A 321 -4.83 17.54 -19.35
N SER A 322 -3.83 16.67 -19.26
CA SER A 322 -2.56 16.84 -19.97
C SER A 322 -2.71 16.79 -21.50
N ALA A 323 -3.79 16.19 -22.01
CA ALA A 323 -4.16 16.21 -23.42
C ALA A 323 -4.76 17.54 -23.91
N GLN A 324 -5.00 18.54 -23.05
CA GLN A 324 -5.55 19.83 -23.51
C GLN A 324 -4.57 20.61 -24.42
N PHE A 325 -3.27 20.36 -24.28
CA PHE A 325 -2.21 21.05 -25.03
C PHE A 325 -1.82 20.36 -26.34
N TYR A 326 -2.22 19.11 -26.50
CA TYR A 326 -1.96 18.30 -27.69
C TYR A 326 -3.32 17.80 -28.13
N LYS A 327 -3.88 18.30 -29.24
CA LYS A 327 -5.16 17.84 -29.84
C LYS A 327 -5.06 16.33 -30.21
N PRO A 328 -5.55 15.72 -31.30
CA PRO A 328 -5.33 14.27 -31.48
C PRO A 328 -3.86 13.87 -31.75
N PHE A 329 -2.87 14.72 -31.42
CA PHE A 329 -1.45 14.49 -31.60
C PHE A 329 -0.93 13.46 -30.57
N THR A 330 -0.73 12.24 -31.04
CA THR A 330 -0.16 11.11 -30.30
C THR A 330 1.38 11.10 -30.35
N GLY A 331 2.02 12.24 -30.11
CA GLY A 331 3.49 12.32 -30.13
C GLY A 331 4.13 12.36 -28.73
N VAL A 332 5.46 12.21 -28.69
CA VAL A 332 6.31 12.25 -27.47
C VAL A 332 5.95 13.39 -26.53
N ALA A 333 5.62 14.56 -27.08
CA ALA A 333 5.32 15.75 -26.30
C ALA A 333 4.11 15.55 -25.36
N ALA A 334 3.09 14.77 -25.78
CA ALA A 334 1.94 14.45 -24.94
C ALA A 334 2.34 13.56 -23.75
N ALA A 335 3.17 12.54 -23.98
CA ALA A 335 3.67 11.67 -22.92
C ALA A 335 4.59 12.41 -21.94
N LYS A 336 5.44 13.33 -22.44
CA LYS A 336 6.27 14.19 -21.59
C LYS A 336 5.42 15.12 -20.73
N GLN A 337 4.40 15.75 -21.30
CA GLN A 337 3.49 16.61 -20.55
C GLN A 337 2.72 15.84 -19.47
N LEU A 338 2.23 14.64 -19.80
CA LEU A 338 1.60 13.74 -18.83
C LEU A 338 2.55 13.44 -17.67
N TYR A 339 3.79 13.03 -17.97
CA TYR A 339 4.80 12.76 -16.96
C TYR A 339 5.08 13.99 -16.08
N GLU A 340 5.21 15.18 -16.67
CA GLU A 340 5.44 16.42 -15.92
C GLU A 340 4.24 16.78 -15.02
N CYS A 341 3.00 16.62 -15.48
CA CYS A 341 1.81 16.77 -14.64
C CYS A 341 1.83 15.81 -13.43
N ILE A 342 2.18 14.54 -13.65
CA ILE A 342 2.33 13.55 -12.58
C ILE A 342 3.42 13.98 -11.59
N ARG A 343 4.58 14.40 -12.09
CA ARG A 343 5.71 14.87 -11.29
C ARG A 343 5.34 16.06 -10.40
N LEU A 344 4.60 17.03 -10.95
CA LEU A 344 4.15 18.21 -10.21
C LEU A 344 3.07 17.87 -9.16
N LYS A 345 2.23 16.87 -9.42
CA LYS A 345 1.24 16.36 -8.45
C LYS A 345 1.83 15.45 -7.37
N ALA A 346 3.06 14.95 -7.55
CA ALA A 346 3.74 14.05 -6.61
C ALA A 346 5.11 14.59 -6.13
N PRO A 347 5.21 15.83 -5.61
CA PRO A 347 6.49 16.44 -5.24
C PRO A 347 7.25 15.65 -4.16
N GLN A 348 6.53 14.96 -3.27
CA GLN A 348 7.09 14.15 -2.19
C GLN A 348 7.88 12.92 -2.67
N VAL A 349 7.68 12.50 -3.91
CA VAL A 349 8.38 11.34 -4.51
C VAL A 349 9.70 11.74 -5.15
N LYS A 350 9.87 13.04 -5.49
CA LYS A 350 11.07 13.57 -6.17
C LYS A 350 11.38 12.84 -7.48
N LEU A 351 10.36 12.65 -8.33
CA LEU A 351 10.52 12.01 -9.63
C LEU A 351 11.55 12.76 -10.51
N PRO A 352 12.37 12.05 -11.30
CA PRO A 352 13.43 12.66 -12.09
C PRO A 352 12.85 13.60 -13.14
N ALA A 353 13.47 14.76 -13.35
CA ALA A 353 13.08 15.66 -14.43
C ALA A 353 13.50 15.06 -15.78
N LEU A 354 12.66 15.24 -16.80
CA LEU A 354 13.06 14.92 -18.17
C LEU A 354 14.12 15.94 -18.61
N GLN A 355 15.33 15.48 -18.98
CA GLN A 355 16.37 16.39 -19.47
C GLN A 355 15.90 17.08 -20.77
N GLU A 356 15.87 18.41 -20.75
CA GLU A 356 15.69 19.24 -21.94
C GLU A 356 16.97 19.20 -22.78
N ARG A 357 17.06 18.27 -23.73
CA ARG A 357 17.86 18.54 -24.93
C ARG A 357 16.95 19.17 -25.98
N SER A 358 17.29 20.40 -26.34
CA SER A 358 16.92 21.09 -27.57
C SER A 358 16.94 20.11 -28.74
N MET A 359 15.77 19.58 -29.09
CA MET A 359 15.57 18.93 -30.38
C MET A 359 15.18 20.03 -31.35
N ARG A 360 16.19 20.62 -32.02
CA ARG A 360 15.95 21.04 -33.41
C ARG A 360 15.35 19.82 -34.11
N PRO A 361 14.23 19.94 -34.82
CA PRO A 361 13.76 18.86 -35.65
C PRO A 361 14.91 18.45 -36.55
N SER A 362 15.27 17.17 -36.54
CA SER A 362 16.06 16.57 -37.63
C SER A 362 15.19 16.49 -38.87
N THR A 363 14.69 17.63 -39.35
CA THR A 363 14.40 17.81 -40.76
C THR A 363 15.76 17.89 -41.43
N THR A 364 15.97 17.03 -42.41
CA THR A 364 17.05 17.15 -43.40
C THR A 364 16.96 18.54 -44.03
N GLU A 365 17.67 19.51 -43.45
CA GLU A 365 17.91 20.81 -44.06
C GLU A 365 18.78 20.55 -45.30
N ARG A 366 18.13 20.55 -46.47
CA ARG A 366 18.75 21.11 -47.66
C ARG A 366 19.30 22.48 -47.26
N GLY A 367 20.58 22.66 -47.54
CA GLY A 367 21.40 23.75 -47.03
C GLY A 367 20.86 25.16 -47.27
N GLY A 368 21.25 26.03 -46.36
CA GLY A 368 21.02 27.48 -46.45
C GLY A 368 21.88 28.21 -45.42
N VAL A 369 23.15 28.38 -45.77
CA VAL A 369 24.14 29.39 -45.37
C VAL A 369 23.90 30.14 -44.04
N SER A 370 24.84 29.93 -43.12
CA SER A 370 25.12 30.73 -41.94
C SER A 370 25.55 32.15 -42.31
N GLU A 371 24.94 33.17 -41.67
CA GLU A 371 25.66 34.40 -41.34
C GLU A 371 25.18 34.95 -39.98
N ARG A 372 26.16 35.20 -39.11
CA ARG A 372 26.01 35.87 -37.81
C ARG A 372 26.17 37.38 -38.00
N ASP A 373 25.56 38.10 -37.07
CA ASP A 373 25.82 39.48 -36.65
C ASP A 373 25.35 40.62 -37.56
N ALA A 374 24.26 41.28 -37.13
CA ALA A 374 24.24 42.73 -36.90
C ALA A 374 22.86 43.14 -36.33
N GLY A 375 22.86 43.86 -35.20
CA GLY A 375 21.65 44.46 -34.67
C GLY A 375 21.13 45.60 -35.54
N ARG A 376 19.79 45.69 -35.70
CA ARG A 376 18.98 46.92 -35.65
C ARG A 376 17.53 46.65 -36.04
N SER A 377 16.65 47.32 -35.31
CA SER A 377 15.38 47.90 -35.78
C SER A 377 14.26 46.96 -36.23
N TYR A 378 13.24 46.89 -35.38
CA TYR A 378 11.84 46.67 -35.77
C TYR A 378 11.47 47.51 -37.01
N ARG A 379 11.15 46.87 -38.14
CA ARG A 379 10.16 47.35 -39.10
C ARG A 379 9.45 46.18 -39.77
N VAL A 380 8.12 46.20 -39.64
CA VAL A 380 7.17 45.30 -40.29
C VAL A 380 7.18 45.54 -41.80
N PRO A 381 7.20 44.50 -42.67
CA PRO A 381 6.97 44.69 -44.09
C PRO A 381 5.47 44.91 -44.37
N LEU A 382 5.14 46.11 -44.86
CA LEU A 382 3.83 46.44 -45.42
C LEU A 382 3.63 45.70 -46.75
N LYS A 383 2.54 44.93 -46.84
CA LYS A 383 1.97 44.46 -48.11
C LYS A 383 1.46 45.64 -48.94
N ARG A 384 1.74 45.63 -50.25
CA ARG A 384 0.95 46.07 -51.43
C ARG A 384 1.92 46.18 -52.62
N ARG A 385 1.61 45.92 -53.88
CA ARG A 385 0.52 45.27 -54.64
C ARG A 385 1.09 45.12 -56.07
N ALA A 386 0.45 44.28 -56.88
CA ALA A 386 0.82 43.93 -58.26
C ALA A 386 1.15 45.10 -59.21
N GLN A 387 2.08 44.84 -60.13
CA GLN A 387 1.86 44.87 -61.58
C GLN A 387 2.60 43.68 -62.20
#